data_AF-A0A2T1EHM3-F1
#
_entry.id   AF-A0A2T1EHM3-F1
#
_cell.length_a   1.000
_cell.length_b   1.000
_cell.length_c   1.000
_cell.angle_alpha   90.00
_cell.angle_beta   90.00
_cell.angle_gamma   90.00
#
_symmetry.space_group_name_H-M   'P 1'
#
loop_
_entity.id
_entity.type
_entity.pdbx_description
1 polymer ?
#
loop_
_entity_poly.entity_id
_entity_poly.type
_entity_poly.pdbx_seq_one_letter_code
_entity_poly.pdbx_strand_id
1 'polypeptide(L)'
;MQIDELDIEDIRAGQPPLNDQLLTTMTLGGELWLERFQEYYLANYIASGGSKVKVLVGGEGSGKTHLVRCIQQNAKTLGYETVYLCARDHDDYRLNNLPSLYRAIVDQIDKVKLVRGLCCTVAKQLGYEVDKYDGTTLFLHLLIEDTKLPRNEAIREIEKAASEVFGDVDFGSSFTAFAYRIVKNHMINGNETDVNLALKWLSGNKLERREKQDLLLFEQLQKFNARYWLNSLIRLLKIAGMTGLVVAIDNLEVMTERSEETGRFIYTVNNIKDICELFRQLIDDAELLNNFLLILAGRREIIEDERRGFVSYDALWMRLQTGLVQKKFNRLADMVDIDAHLEANGQDFPDRVQTHLRQLLTNMGVNLQYIGFPDDLSQYSDLRKRVMEVGTMIPKVG
;
A
#
# COMPACT_ATOMS: atom_id res chain seq x y z
N MET A 1 -22.89 8.72 10.29
CA MET A 1 -21.99 7.64 9.82
C MET A 1 -22.51 6.35 10.43
N GLN A 2 -22.86 5.38 9.60
CA GLN A 2 -23.27 4.05 10.07
C GLN A 2 -22.00 3.24 10.31
N ILE A 3 -21.92 2.53 11.43
CA ILE A 3 -20.80 1.63 11.75
C ILE A 3 -21.22 0.25 11.28
N ASP A 4 -20.40 -0.38 10.45
CA ASP A 4 -20.67 -1.72 9.95
C ASP A 4 -20.39 -2.77 11.05
N GLU A 5 -21.07 -3.92 10.97
CA GLU A 5 -20.92 -4.99 11.96
C GLU A 5 -19.47 -5.48 12.07
N LEU A 6 -18.75 -5.56 10.94
CA LEU A 6 -17.34 -5.93 10.90
C LEU A 6 -16.45 -4.94 11.65
N ASP A 7 -16.71 -3.63 11.55
CA ASP A 7 -15.95 -2.63 12.30
C ASP A 7 -16.19 -2.76 13.81
N ILE A 8 -17.42 -3.13 14.22
CA ILE A 8 -17.75 -3.42 15.62
C ILE A 8 -17.00 -4.65 16.11
N GLU A 9 -16.92 -5.70 15.31
CA GLU A 9 -16.15 -6.92 15.62
C GLU A 9 -14.65 -6.63 15.73
N ASP A 10 -14.09 -5.82 14.83
CA ASP A 10 -12.70 -5.38 14.89
C ASP A 10 -12.42 -4.61 16.20
N ILE A 11 -13.26 -3.62 16.54
CA ILE A 11 -13.11 -2.86 17.78
C ILE A 11 -13.21 -3.78 19.00
N ARG A 12 -14.13 -4.76 19.01
CA ARG A 12 -14.25 -5.77 20.07
C ARG A 12 -12.99 -6.63 20.21
N ALA A 13 -12.33 -6.95 19.10
CA ALA A 13 -11.07 -7.69 19.07
C ALA A 13 -9.83 -6.83 19.38
N GLY A 14 -10.02 -5.51 19.56
CA GLY A 14 -8.94 -4.54 19.73
C GLY A 14 -8.13 -4.33 18.44
N GLN A 15 -8.76 -4.57 17.29
CA GLN A 15 -8.22 -4.31 15.95
C GLN A 15 -8.74 -2.96 15.43
N PRO A 16 -7.98 -2.27 14.57
CA PRO A 16 -8.48 -1.07 13.91
C PRO A 16 -9.64 -1.42 12.99
N PRO A 17 -10.65 -0.54 12.85
CA PRO A 17 -11.74 -0.72 11.89
C PRO A 17 -11.23 -0.68 10.44
N LEU A 18 -12.03 -1.22 9.53
CA LEU A 18 -11.80 -1.16 8.08
C LEU A 18 -12.34 0.15 7.49
N ASN A 19 -13.35 0.75 8.10
CA ASN A 19 -13.90 2.02 7.65
C ASN A 19 -12.92 3.18 7.86
N ASP A 20 -12.46 3.75 6.74
CA ASP A 20 -11.48 4.85 6.70
C ASP A 20 -11.92 6.10 7.50
N GLN A 21 -13.21 6.44 7.50
CA GLN A 21 -13.74 7.60 8.22
C GLN A 21 -13.78 7.33 9.74
N LEU A 22 -14.20 6.14 10.15
CA LEU A 22 -14.20 5.73 11.55
C LEU A 22 -12.76 5.66 12.09
N LEU A 23 -11.84 5.05 11.35
CA LEU A 23 -10.42 5.00 11.66
C LEU A 23 -9.85 6.40 11.91
N THR A 24 -10.12 7.34 11.01
CA THR A 24 -9.65 8.73 11.12
C THR A 24 -10.23 9.40 12.36
N THR A 25 -11.54 9.26 12.59
CA THR A 25 -12.24 9.98 13.67
C THR A 25 -11.88 9.43 15.06
N MET A 26 -11.59 8.13 15.16
CA MET A 26 -11.20 7.51 16.45
C MET A 26 -9.71 7.70 16.79
N THR A 27 -8.89 8.15 15.84
CA THR A 27 -7.45 8.34 16.05
C THR A 27 -7.19 9.53 16.98
N LEU A 28 -6.29 9.34 17.96
CA LEU A 28 -5.86 10.36 18.92
C LEU A 28 -4.33 10.42 18.94
N GLY A 29 -3.72 11.58 19.22
CA GLY A 29 -2.27 11.74 19.32
C GLY A 29 -1.55 11.84 17.96
N GLY A 30 -2.29 12.14 16.89
CA GLY A 30 -1.75 12.23 15.54
C GLY A 30 -0.70 13.33 15.36
N GLU A 31 -0.78 14.40 16.17
CA GLU A 31 0.10 15.56 16.14
C GLU A 31 1.57 15.23 16.42
N LEU A 32 1.82 14.15 17.18
CA LEU A 32 3.17 13.76 17.56
C LEU A 32 3.95 13.19 16.37
N TRP A 33 3.27 12.44 15.49
CA TRP A 33 3.91 11.72 14.40
C TRP A 33 3.12 11.69 13.10
N LEU A 34 1.86 11.26 13.10
CA LEU A 34 1.08 11.05 11.86
C LEU A 34 0.93 12.32 11.02
N GLU A 35 0.61 13.45 11.63
CA GLU A 35 0.45 14.73 10.92
C GLU A 35 1.77 15.17 10.28
N ARG A 36 2.87 15.01 11.02
CA ARG A 36 4.23 15.32 10.54
C ARG A 36 4.70 14.35 9.47
N PHE A 37 4.32 13.08 9.59
CA PHE A 37 4.60 12.06 8.59
C PHE A 37 3.89 12.39 7.28
N GLN A 38 2.61 12.75 7.36
CA GLN A 38 1.84 13.19 6.20
C GLN A 38 2.44 14.44 5.57
N GLU A 39 2.72 15.48 6.36
CA GLU A 39 3.31 16.73 5.88
C GLU A 39 4.65 16.49 5.20
N TYR A 40 5.60 15.86 5.89
CA TYR A 40 6.98 15.73 5.41
C TYR A 40 7.15 14.65 4.34
N TYR A 41 6.64 13.43 4.59
CA TYR A 41 6.86 12.31 3.69
C TYR A 41 5.83 12.27 2.57
N LEU A 42 4.54 12.25 2.88
CA LEU A 42 3.50 12.04 1.86
C LEU A 42 3.28 13.28 0.99
N ALA A 43 3.07 14.46 1.58
CA ALA A 43 2.74 15.66 0.82
C ALA A 43 3.96 16.29 0.13
N ASN A 44 5.17 16.05 0.64
CA ASN A 44 6.39 16.69 0.13
C ASN A 44 7.39 15.68 -0.45
N TYR A 45 8.13 14.94 0.39
CA TYR A 45 9.30 14.17 -0.05
C TYR A 45 8.95 13.10 -1.10
N ILE A 46 7.97 12.24 -0.83
CA ILE A 46 7.56 11.18 -1.77
C ILE A 46 6.82 11.78 -2.97
N ALA A 47 5.96 12.78 -2.77
CA ALA A 47 5.23 13.42 -3.87
C ALA A 47 6.18 14.08 -4.89
N SER A 48 7.32 14.60 -4.41
CA SER A 48 8.35 15.26 -5.20
C SER A 48 9.35 14.30 -5.85
N GLY A 49 9.07 13.00 -5.86
CA GLY A 49 9.91 11.97 -6.50
C GLY A 49 10.79 11.19 -5.54
N GLY A 50 10.79 11.50 -4.24
CA GLY A 50 11.54 10.74 -3.26
C GLY A 50 11.02 9.31 -3.08
N SER A 51 11.87 8.45 -2.53
CA SER A 51 11.54 7.09 -2.13
C SER A 51 11.97 6.82 -0.69
N LYS A 52 11.20 6.02 0.06
CA LYS A 52 11.53 5.72 1.45
C LYS A 52 11.04 4.35 1.90
N VAL A 53 11.82 3.73 2.77
CA VAL A 53 11.40 2.59 3.60
C VAL A 53 11.31 3.05 5.06
N LYS A 54 10.22 2.70 5.73
CA LYS A 54 10.01 2.93 7.17
C LYS A 54 9.61 1.63 7.85
N VAL A 55 10.15 1.39 9.04
CA VAL A 55 9.87 0.20 9.85
C VAL A 55 9.23 0.64 11.16
N LEU A 56 8.04 0.15 11.47
CA LEU A 56 7.34 0.40 12.72
C LEU A 56 7.50 -0.84 13.61
N VAL A 57 8.11 -0.67 14.77
CA VAL A 57 8.37 -1.77 15.70
C VAL A 57 7.87 -1.43 17.10
N GLY A 58 7.28 -2.41 17.78
CA GLY A 58 6.80 -2.26 19.15
C GLY A 58 6.05 -3.50 19.63
N GLY A 59 5.65 -3.53 20.89
CA GLY A 59 4.96 -4.65 21.53
C GLY A 59 3.59 -4.98 20.94
N GLU A 60 3.03 -6.14 21.29
CA GLU A 60 1.68 -6.51 20.86
C GLU A 60 0.63 -5.49 21.35
N GLY A 61 -0.29 -5.08 20.46
CA GLY A 61 -1.34 -4.12 20.80
C GLY A 61 -0.87 -2.68 21.00
N SER A 62 0.36 -2.33 20.59
CA SER A 62 0.87 -0.95 20.66
C SER A 62 0.28 0.01 19.62
N GLY A 63 -0.67 -0.44 18.81
CA GLY A 63 -1.32 0.39 17.77
C GLY A 63 -0.58 0.44 16.43
N LYS A 64 0.43 -0.41 16.18
CA LYS A 64 1.15 -0.48 14.89
C LYS A 64 0.21 -0.56 13.68
N THR A 65 -0.65 -1.56 13.63
CA THR A 65 -1.61 -1.76 12.53
C THR A 65 -2.53 -0.56 12.35
N HIS A 66 -2.99 0.04 13.47
CA HIS A 66 -3.79 1.26 13.44
C HIS A 66 -3.04 2.42 12.77
N LEU A 67 -1.79 2.67 13.16
CA LEU A 67 -0.95 3.71 12.59
C LEU A 67 -0.61 3.45 11.12
N VAL A 68 -0.33 2.21 10.74
CA VAL A 68 -0.11 1.81 9.33
C VAL A 68 -1.34 2.14 8.48
N ARG A 69 -2.55 1.74 8.94
CA ARG A 69 -3.79 2.07 8.24
C ARG A 69 -4.05 3.57 8.15
N CYS A 70 -3.71 4.33 9.20
CA CYS A 70 -3.79 5.81 9.16
C CYS A 70 -2.87 6.41 8.08
N ILE A 71 -1.63 5.93 7.97
CA ILE A 71 -0.70 6.37 6.93
C ILE A 71 -1.27 6.06 5.54
N GLN A 72 -1.84 4.88 5.35
CA GLN A 72 -2.49 4.52 4.08
C GLN A 72 -3.67 5.42 3.77
N GLN A 73 -4.54 5.71 4.75
CA GLN A 73 -5.68 6.59 4.54
C GLN A 73 -5.25 8.03 4.19
N ASN A 74 -4.22 8.54 4.84
CA ASN A 74 -3.64 9.84 4.51
C ASN A 74 -3.04 9.82 3.09
N ALA A 75 -2.38 8.74 2.70
CA ALA A 75 -1.84 8.57 1.36
C ALA A 75 -2.94 8.50 0.28
N LYS A 76 -4.02 7.73 0.50
CA LYS A 76 -5.17 7.68 -0.42
C LYS A 76 -5.76 9.07 -0.64
N THR A 77 -5.93 9.83 0.45
CA THR A 77 -6.46 11.22 0.41
C THR A 77 -5.54 12.16 -0.38
N LEU A 78 -4.24 11.91 -0.37
CA LEU A 78 -3.23 12.63 -1.15
C LEU A 78 -3.04 12.06 -2.58
N GLY A 79 -3.92 11.18 -3.05
CA GLY A 79 -3.91 10.67 -4.42
C GLY A 79 -2.91 9.54 -4.70
N TYR A 80 -2.33 8.94 -3.68
CA TYR A 80 -1.50 7.74 -3.83
C TYR A 80 -2.34 6.51 -4.14
N GLU A 81 -1.76 5.57 -4.87
CA GLU A 81 -2.23 4.18 -4.85
C GLU A 81 -1.69 3.50 -3.61
N THR A 82 -2.53 2.77 -2.88
CA THR A 82 -2.16 2.18 -1.58
C THR A 82 -2.43 0.69 -1.55
N VAL A 83 -1.48 -0.08 -1.05
CA VAL A 83 -1.56 -1.55 -0.91
C VAL A 83 -1.28 -1.92 0.54
N TYR A 84 -2.13 -2.76 1.14
CA TYR A 84 -1.94 -3.33 2.48
C TYR A 84 -1.76 -4.86 2.37
N LEU A 85 -0.60 -5.35 2.81
CA LEU A 85 -0.28 -6.77 2.81
C LEU A 85 -0.06 -7.26 4.24
N CYS A 86 -0.74 -8.33 4.63
CA CYS A 86 -0.48 -9.00 5.90
C CYS A 86 0.53 -10.12 5.66
N ALA A 87 1.72 -10.04 6.26
CA ALA A 87 2.75 -11.06 6.07
C ALA A 87 2.33 -12.48 6.51
N ARG A 88 1.23 -12.59 7.29
CA ARG A 88 0.62 -13.86 7.68
C ARG A 88 -0.15 -14.55 6.55
N ASP A 89 -0.48 -13.86 5.47
CA ASP A 89 -1.12 -14.44 4.27
C ASP A 89 -0.09 -15.19 3.38
N HIS A 90 0.83 -15.90 4.04
CA HIS A 90 2.02 -16.47 3.44
C HIS A 90 1.77 -17.69 2.55
N ASP A 91 0.53 -18.17 2.53
CA ASP A 91 0.03 -19.18 1.60
C ASP A 91 -0.31 -18.56 0.23
N ASP A 92 -0.69 -17.28 0.20
CA ASP A 92 -1.00 -16.54 -1.03
C ASP A 92 0.26 -15.95 -1.68
N TYR A 93 1.19 -15.44 -0.86
CA TYR A 93 2.46 -14.90 -1.36
C TYR A 93 3.60 -15.05 -0.35
N ARG A 94 4.85 -15.12 -0.84
CA ARG A 94 6.04 -15.25 0.01
C ARG A 94 6.91 -14.00 -0.01
N LEU A 95 7.21 -13.43 1.16
CA LEU A 95 8.04 -12.23 1.29
C LEU A 95 9.44 -12.38 0.69
N ASN A 96 10.03 -13.58 0.76
CA ASN A 96 11.36 -13.86 0.21
C ASN A 96 11.40 -14.00 -1.32
N ASN A 97 10.29 -13.70 -2.01
CA ASN A 97 10.13 -13.88 -3.44
C ASN A 97 9.52 -12.61 -4.06
N LEU A 98 10.38 -11.72 -4.58
CA LEU A 98 9.96 -10.45 -5.16
C LEU A 98 8.91 -10.58 -6.28
N PRO A 99 9.00 -11.54 -7.23
CA PRO A 99 7.90 -11.82 -8.15
C PRO A 99 6.56 -12.11 -7.48
N SER A 100 6.56 -12.87 -6.37
CA SER A 100 5.34 -13.16 -5.62
C SER A 100 4.78 -11.90 -4.97
N LEU A 101 5.67 -11.10 -4.35
CA LEU A 101 5.30 -9.84 -3.71
C LEU A 101 4.75 -8.84 -4.73
N TYR A 102 5.36 -8.74 -5.92
CA TYR A 102 4.87 -7.89 -7.00
C TYR A 102 3.43 -8.27 -7.41
N ARG A 103 3.12 -9.57 -7.54
CA ARG A 103 1.75 -10.01 -7.86
C ARG A 103 0.76 -9.57 -6.79
N ALA A 104 1.08 -9.83 -5.52
CA ALA A 104 0.27 -9.41 -4.39
C ALA A 104 0.03 -7.88 -4.38
N ILE A 105 1.03 -7.08 -4.75
CA ILE A 105 0.90 -5.63 -4.92
C ILE A 105 -0.08 -5.30 -6.06
N VAL A 106 0.13 -5.84 -7.26
CA VAL A 106 -0.70 -5.51 -8.43
C VAL A 106 -2.13 -5.99 -8.28
N ASP A 107 -2.37 -7.07 -7.54
CA ASP A 107 -3.72 -7.59 -7.31
C ASP A 107 -4.60 -6.59 -6.55
N GLN A 108 -4.01 -5.76 -5.67
CA GLN A 108 -4.72 -4.71 -4.94
C GLN A 108 -4.80 -3.35 -5.66
N ILE A 109 -4.11 -3.18 -6.79
CA ILE A 109 -4.16 -1.92 -7.57
C ILE A 109 -5.49 -1.79 -8.30
N ASP A 110 -6.07 -0.59 -8.27
CA ASP A 110 -7.21 -0.21 -9.10
C ASP A 110 -6.79 -0.08 -10.57
N LYS A 111 -6.92 -1.20 -11.28
CA LYS A 111 -6.58 -1.33 -12.70
C LYS A 111 -7.49 -0.48 -13.59
N VAL A 112 -8.73 -0.22 -13.18
CA VAL A 112 -9.66 0.63 -13.94
C VAL A 112 -9.19 2.08 -13.87
N LYS A 113 -8.84 2.56 -12.67
CA LYS A 113 -8.26 3.89 -12.47
C LYS A 113 -6.93 4.04 -13.20
N LEU A 114 -6.08 3.01 -13.22
CA LEU A 114 -4.85 2.98 -14.01
C LEU A 114 -5.13 3.19 -15.50
N VAL A 115 -6.01 2.39 -16.10
CA VAL A 115 -6.35 2.49 -17.54
C VAL A 115 -6.93 3.86 -17.87
N ARG A 116 -7.91 4.33 -17.09
CA ARG A 116 -8.52 5.66 -17.28
C ARG A 116 -7.48 6.77 -17.21
N GLY A 117 -6.65 6.74 -16.18
CA GLY A 117 -5.59 7.73 -15.97
C GLY A 117 -4.61 7.80 -17.12
N LEU A 118 -4.13 6.66 -17.63
CA LEU A 118 -3.25 6.62 -18.81
C LEU A 118 -3.92 7.27 -20.03
N CYS A 119 -5.20 6.97 -20.25
CA CYS A 119 -5.95 7.52 -21.38
C CYS A 119 -6.21 9.02 -21.23
N CYS A 120 -6.54 9.49 -20.01
CA CYS A 120 -6.70 10.92 -19.71
C CYS A 120 -5.40 11.69 -19.95
N THR A 121 -4.25 11.13 -19.57
CA THR A 121 -2.96 11.79 -19.81
C THR A 121 -2.65 11.95 -21.31
N VAL A 122 -2.97 10.94 -22.12
CA VAL A 122 -2.85 11.04 -23.59
C VAL A 122 -3.85 12.05 -24.17
N ALA A 123 -5.09 12.05 -23.70
CA ALA A 123 -6.10 13.02 -24.14
C ALA A 123 -5.71 14.47 -23.76
N LYS A 124 -5.10 14.66 -22.58
CA LYS A 124 -4.59 15.94 -22.12
C LYS A 124 -3.47 16.48 -23.01
N GLN A 125 -2.61 15.62 -23.53
CA GLN A 125 -1.59 16.01 -24.51
C GLN A 125 -2.21 16.58 -25.80
N LEU A 126 -3.45 16.20 -26.12
CA LEU A 126 -4.24 16.75 -27.24
C LEU A 126 -5.14 17.93 -26.83
N GLY A 127 -5.03 18.42 -25.58
CA GLY A 127 -5.80 19.56 -25.08
C GLY A 127 -7.16 19.23 -24.47
N TYR A 128 -7.42 17.96 -24.14
CA TYR A 128 -8.66 17.51 -23.50
C TYR A 128 -8.44 17.31 -22.00
N GLU A 129 -9.01 18.19 -21.19
CA GLU A 129 -9.04 18.05 -19.73
C GLU A 129 -10.08 17.01 -19.29
N VAL A 130 -10.01 16.62 -18.01
CA VAL A 130 -10.81 15.51 -17.43
C VAL A 130 -12.33 15.75 -17.50
N ASP A 131 -12.76 17.01 -17.52
CA ASP A 131 -14.17 17.39 -17.68
C ASP A 131 -14.72 17.08 -19.08
N LYS A 132 -13.85 17.04 -20.10
CA LYS A 132 -14.20 16.66 -21.47
C LYS A 132 -14.00 15.16 -21.72
N TYR A 133 -13.00 14.56 -21.10
CA TYR A 133 -12.70 13.13 -21.23
C TYR A 133 -12.18 12.54 -19.93
N ASP A 134 -12.95 11.64 -19.33
CA ASP A 134 -12.66 11.00 -18.04
C ASP A 134 -12.05 9.59 -18.18
N GLY A 135 -11.70 9.18 -19.40
CA GLY A 135 -11.12 7.86 -19.67
C GLY A 135 -12.14 6.72 -19.74
N THR A 136 -13.45 6.98 -19.64
CA THR A 136 -14.47 5.91 -19.62
C THR A 136 -14.91 5.42 -20.99
N THR A 137 -14.77 6.25 -22.01
CA THR A 137 -15.32 6.01 -23.35
C THR A 137 -14.22 5.98 -24.42
N LEU A 138 -14.62 5.64 -25.64
CA LEU A 138 -13.76 5.73 -26.83
C LEU A 138 -13.44 7.20 -27.15
N PHE A 139 -12.24 7.65 -26.80
CA PHE A 139 -11.79 9.00 -27.10
C PHE A 139 -11.81 9.33 -28.60
N LEU A 140 -11.60 8.33 -29.46
CA LEU A 140 -11.64 8.52 -30.92
C LEU A 140 -12.96 9.15 -31.39
N HIS A 141 -14.10 8.75 -30.81
CA HIS A 141 -15.41 9.30 -31.20
C HIS A 141 -15.51 10.77 -30.82
N LEU A 142 -15.09 11.11 -29.60
CA LEU A 142 -15.05 12.48 -29.11
C LEU A 142 -14.15 13.36 -29.98
N LEU A 143 -12.94 12.88 -30.30
CA LEU A 143 -11.97 13.64 -31.11
C LEU A 143 -12.51 13.93 -32.52
N ILE A 144 -13.14 12.95 -33.17
CA ILE A 144 -13.77 13.13 -34.50
C ILE A 144 -14.92 14.13 -34.42
N GLU A 145 -15.75 14.05 -33.37
CA GLU A 145 -16.89 14.95 -33.21
C GLU A 145 -16.45 16.40 -33.02
N ASP A 146 -15.42 16.64 -32.22
CA ASP A 146 -14.95 17.98 -31.88
C ASP A 146 -14.12 18.61 -33.02
N THR A 147 -13.20 17.84 -33.62
CA THR A 147 -12.27 18.35 -34.65
C THR A 147 -12.75 18.21 -36.08
N LYS A 148 -13.78 17.38 -36.33
CA LYS A 148 -14.26 16.98 -37.66
C LYS A 148 -13.20 16.32 -38.55
N LEU A 149 -12.13 15.79 -37.96
CA LEU A 149 -11.09 15.06 -38.70
C LEU A 149 -11.60 13.71 -39.25
N PRO A 150 -11.08 13.25 -40.41
CA PRO A 150 -11.27 11.88 -40.85
C PRO A 150 -10.74 10.88 -39.81
N ARG A 151 -11.40 9.72 -39.69
CA ARG A 151 -11.07 8.67 -38.70
C ARG A 151 -9.58 8.31 -38.66
N ASN A 152 -8.94 8.16 -39.82
CA ASN A 152 -7.53 7.76 -39.89
C ASN A 152 -6.56 8.86 -39.41
N GLU A 153 -6.93 10.12 -39.60
CA GLU A 153 -6.14 11.26 -39.11
C GLU A 153 -6.29 11.39 -37.60
N ALA A 154 -7.52 11.28 -37.07
CA ALA A 154 -7.78 11.26 -35.63
C ALA A 154 -7.01 10.13 -34.91
N ILE A 155 -6.95 8.93 -35.50
CA ILE A 155 -6.13 7.82 -34.98
C ILE A 155 -4.64 8.20 -34.91
N ARG A 156 -4.10 8.84 -35.95
CA ARG A 156 -2.69 9.24 -35.98
C ARG A 156 -2.38 10.29 -34.92
N GLU A 157 -3.28 11.23 -34.68
CA GLU A 157 -3.11 12.22 -33.61
C GLU A 157 -3.09 11.56 -32.22
N ILE A 158 -3.97 10.57 -31.96
CA ILE A 158 -3.95 9.80 -30.71
C ILE A 158 -2.66 8.99 -30.57
N GLU A 159 -2.23 8.29 -31.62
CA GLU A 159 -0.99 7.50 -31.60
C GLU A 159 0.24 8.40 -31.40
N LYS A 160 0.27 9.57 -32.03
CA LYS A 160 1.33 10.58 -31.85
C LYS A 160 1.36 11.12 -30.43
N ALA A 161 0.21 11.48 -29.86
CA ALA A 161 0.11 11.92 -28.47
C ALA A 161 0.56 10.83 -27.49
N ALA A 162 0.19 9.58 -27.73
CA ALA A 162 0.68 8.45 -26.95
C ALA A 162 2.22 8.32 -27.05
N SER A 163 2.79 8.56 -28.22
CA SER A 163 4.24 8.57 -28.40
C SER A 163 4.95 9.70 -27.67
N GLU A 164 4.36 10.88 -27.61
CA GLU A 164 4.90 12.00 -26.84
C GLU A 164 4.82 11.72 -25.32
N VAL A 165 3.74 11.08 -24.85
CA VAL A 165 3.57 10.74 -23.43
C VAL A 165 4.49 9.61 -22.97
N PHE A 166 4.66 8.56 -23.77
CA PHE A 166 5.41 7.37 -23.37
C PHE A 166 6.83 7.29 -23.92
N GLY A 167 7.20 8.14 -24.88
CA GLY A 167 8.47 8.06 -25.62
C GLY A 167 9.71 8.33 -24.78
N ASP A 168 9.63 9.29 -23.87
CA ASP A 168 10.75 9.70 -22.99
C ASP A 168 10.76 8.96 -21.64
N VAL A 169 9.77 8.10 -21.40
CA VAL A 169 9.71 7.29 -20.19
C VAL A 169 10.70 6.14 -20.35
N ASP A 170 11.59 6.00 -19.37
CA ASP A 170 12.53 4.87 -19.30
C ASP A 170 11.79 3.58 -18.92
N PHE A 171 11.00 3.09 -19.88
CA PHE A 171 10.40 1.76 -19.89
C PHE A 171 11.29 0.83 -20.72
N GLY A 172 11.34 -0.43 -20.32
CA GLY A 172 11.72 -1.49 -21.24
C GLY A 172 10.58 -1.77 -22.22
N SER A 173 10.92 -2.39 -23.35
CA SER A 173 10.05 -2.55 -24.52
C SER A 173 8.66 -3.13 -24.22
N SER A 174 8.54 -4.05 -23.26
CA SER A 174 7.27 -4.66 -22.89
C SER A 174 6.33 -3.69 -22.17
N PHE A 175 6.84 -2.81 -21.30
CA PHE A 175 6.03 -1.82 -20.59
C PHE A 175 5.62 -0.66 -21.52
N THR A 176 6.50 -0.27 -22.44
CA THR A 176 6.15 0.60 -23.55
C THR A 176 5.02 -0.01 -24.37
N ALA A 177 5.16 -1.27 -24.81
CA ALA A 177 4.13 -1.98 -25.55
C ALA A 177 2.82 -2.03 -24.77
N PHE A 178 2.85 -2.35 -23.47
CA PHE A 178 1.67 -2.33 -22.60
C PHE A 178 0.95 -0.97 -22.66
N ALA A 179 1.65 0.14 -22.42
CA ALA A 179 1.04 1.47 -22.41
C ALA A 179 0.37 1.82 -23.76
N TYR A 180 1.05 1.56 -24.88
CA TYR A 180 0.47 1.76 -26.21
C TYR A 180 -0.72 0.85 -26.48
N ARG A 181 -0.70 -0.41 -26.02
CA ARG A 181 -1.82 -1.35 -26.21
C ARG A 181 -3.03 -0.97 -25.39
N ILE A 182 -2.85 -0.45 -24.17
CA ILE A 182 -3.94 0.12 -23.38
C ILE A 182 -4.59 1.26 -24.16
N VAL A 183 -3.82 2.27 -24.60
CA VAL A 183 -4.36 3.41 -25.35
C VAL A 183 -5.04 2.97 -26.64
N LYS A 184 -4.39 2.13 -27.45
CA LYS A 184 -4.94 1.67 -28.73
C LYS A 184 -6.24 0.89 -28.54
N ASN A 185 -6.31 0.00 -27.55
CA ASN A 185 -7.50 -0.83 -27.40
C ASN A 185 -8.63 -0.12 -26.65
N HIS A 186 -8.31 0.74 -25.69
CA HIS A 186 -9.29 1.47 -24.89
C HIS A 186 -9.79 2.75 -25.57
N MET A 187 -8.91 3.57 -26.16
CA MET A 187 -9.28 4.87 -26.74
C MET A 187 -9.74 4.78 -28.20
N ILE A 188 -9.28 3.78 -28.96
CA ILE A 188 -9.47 3.70 -30.42
C ILE A 188 -10.36 2.52 -30.83
N ASN A 189 -10.04 1.30 -30.38
CA ASN A 189 -10.70 0.08 -30.89
C ASN A 189 -11.92 -0.35 -30.07
N GLY A 190 -11.97 -0.05 -28.77
CA GLY A 190 -12.96 -0.58 -27.84
C GLY A 190 -12.81 -2.09 -27.61
N ASN A 191 -11.57 -2.60 -27.71
CA ASN A 191 -11.29 -4.03 -27.54
C ASN A 191 -10.95 -4.36 -26.08
N GLU A 192 -11.98 -4.52 -25.26
CA GLU A 192 -11.87 -4.87 -23.84
C GLU A 192 -11.13 -6.20 -23.61
N THR A 193 -11.20 -7.14 -24.55
CA THR A 193 -10.49 -8.43 -24.43
C THR A 193 -8.99 -8.20 -24.36
N ASP A 194 -8.44 -7.38 -25.27
CA ASP A 194 -7.01 -7.08 -25.31
C ASP A 194 -6.57 -6.24 -24.11
N VAL A 195 -7.43 -5.33 -23.62
CA VAL A 195 -7.17 -4.56 -22.39
C VAL A 195 -7.03 -5.52 -21.21
N ASN A 196 -7.97 -6.46 -21.05
CA ASN A 196 -7.92 -7.46 -19.98
C ASN A 196 -6.70 -8.39 -20.08
N LEU A 197 -6.30 -8.78 -21.30
CA LEU A 197 -5.07 -9.55 -21.51
C LEU A 197 -3.80 -8.77 -21.17
N ALA A 198 -3.75 -7.47 -21.52
CA ALA A 198 -2.64 -6.60 -21.13
C ALA A 198 -2.58 -6.46 -19.60
N LEU A 199 -3.73 -6.27 -18.93
CA LEU A 199 -3.81 -6.20 -17.46
C LEU A 199 -3.43 -7.54 -16.80
N LYS A 200 -3.81 -8.68 -17.38
CA LYS A 200 -3.36 -10.01 -16.96
C LYS A 200 -1.83 -10.12 -17.01
N TRP A 201 -1.20 -9.60 -18.07
CA TRP A 201 0.27 -9.54 -18.15
C TRP A 201 0.87 -8.61 -17.10
N LEU A 202 0.29 -7.43 -16.86
CA LEU A 202 0.74 -6.51 -15.82
C LEU A 202 0.70 -7.14 -14.42
N SER A 203 -0.31 -7.97 -14.14
CA SER A 203 -0.41 -8.82 -12.94
C SER A 203 0.63 -9.95 -12.87
N GLY A 204 1.58 -10.01 -13.82
CA GLY A 204 2.65 -11.02 -13.82
C GLY A 204 2.18 -12.43 -14.16
N ASN A 205 0.98 -12.57 -14.75
CA ASN A 205 0.44 -13.85 -15.22
C ASN A 205 0.96 -14.19 -16.62
N LYS A 206 1.05 -15.49 -16.90
CA LYS A 206 1.51 -15.97 -18.21
C LYS A 206 0.42 -15.76 -19.25
N LEU A 207 0.81 -15.14 -20.36
CA LEU A 207 0.03 -15.10 -21.60
C LEU A 207 0.37 -16.28 -22.50
N GLU A 208 -0.61 -16.72 -23.28
CA GLU A 208 -0.43 -17.70 -24.35
C GLU A 208 0.46 -17.16 -25.47
N ARG A 209 1.06 -18.05 -26.26
CA ARG A 209 1.99 -17.66 -27.33
C ARG A 209 1.36 -16.66 -28.31
N ARG A 210 0.09 -16.87 -28.67
CA ARG A 210 -0.65 -15.99 -29.58
C ARG A 210 -0.92 -14.63 -28.96
N GLU A 211 -1.44 -14.59 -27.73
CA GLU A 211 -1.69 -13.36 -26.97
C GLU A 211 -0.42 -12.50 -26.85
N LYS A 212 0.74 -13.12 -26.57
CA LYS A 212 2.03 -12.42 -26.53
C LYS A 212 2.40 -11.78 -27.86
N GLN A 213 2.16 -12.47 -28.97
CA GLN A 213 2.47 -11.97 -30.31
C GLN A 213 1.54 -10.83 -30.71
N ASP A 214 0.25 -10.97 -30.44
CA ASP A 214 -0.77 -9.99 -30.80
C ASP A 214 -0.58 -8.66 -30.02
N LEU A 215 -0.22 -8.76 -28.74
CA LEU A 215 -0.01 -7.59 -27.87
C LEU A 215 1.44 -7.09 -27.83
N LEU A 216 2.40 -7.87 -28.34
CA LEU A 216 3.85 -7.63 -28.19
C LEU A 216 4.36 -7.68 -26.74
N LEU A 217 3.68 -8.45 -25.87
CA LEU A 217 4.00 -8.59 -24.45
C LEU A 217 4.76 -9.91 -24.21
N PHE A 218 6.03 -9.94 -24.62
CA PHE A 218 6.82 -11.17 -24.63
C PHE A 218 7.43 -11.53 -23.26
N GLU A 219 7.81 -10.51 -22.50
CA GLU A 219 8.48 -10.64 -21.22
C GLU A 219 7.59 -11.32 -20.17
N GLN A 220 8.21 -12.05 -19.25
CA GLN A 220 7.54 -12.70 -18.13
C GLN A 220 8.19 -12.26 -16.83
N LEU A 221 7.38 -12.04 -15.80
CA LEU A 221 7.86 -11.71 -14.46
C LEU A 221 8.69 -12.87 -13.88
N GLN A 222 9.95 -12.58 -13.57
CA GLN A 222 10.97 -13.48 -13.04
C GLN A 222 11.79 -12.76 -11.95
N LYS A 223 12.61 -13.51 -11.20
CA LYS A 223 13.37 -12.92 -10.07
C LYS A 223 14.32 -11.79 -10.49
N PHE A 224 14.96 -11.90 -11.66
CA PHE A 224 15.96 -10.92 -12.10
C PHE A 224 15.35 -9.63 -12.66
N ASN A 225 14.11 -9.63 -13.14
CA ASN A 225 13.44 -8.44 -13.68
C ASN A 225 12.35 -7.87 -12.77
N ALA A 226 11.99 -8.54 -11.67
CA ALA A 226 10.92 -8.08 -10.79
C ALA A 226 11.15 -6.67 -10.19
N ARG A 227 12.40 -6.27 -9.94
CA ARG A 227 12.72 -4.88 -9.53
C ARG A 227 12.37 -3.87 -10.63
N TYR A 228 12.76 -4.17 -11.86
CA TYR A 228 12.43 -3.36 -13.03
C TYR A 228 10.91 -3.30 -13.27
N TRP A 229 10.19 -4.41 -13.05
CA TRP A 229 8.71 -4.44 -13.12
C TRP A 229 8.07 -3.54 -12.07
N LEU A 230 8.54 -3.59 -10.81
CA LEU A 230 8.04 -2.72 -9.75
C LEU A 230 8.28 -1.23 -10.08
N ASN A 231 9.49 -0.88 -10.54
CA ASN A 231 9.78 0.49 -10.97
C ASN A 231 8.87 0.93 -12.13
N SER A 232 8.70 0.07 -13.15
CA SER A 232 7.86 0.38 -14.30
C SER A 232 6.38 0.53 -13.93
N LEU A 233 5.90 -0.28 -12.98
CA LEU A 233 4.56 -0.12 -12.40
C LEU A 233 4.39 1.24 -11.72
N ILE A 234 5.33 1.65 -10.88
CA ILE A 234 5.26 2.95 -10.20
C ILE A 234 5.22 4.10 -11.22
N ARG A 235 6.04 4.02 -12.27
CA ARG A 235 6.03 4.99 -13.38
C ARG A 235 4.70 5.02 -14.13
N LEU A 236 4.08 3.86 -14.40
CA LEU A 236 2.75 3.79 -14.99
C LEU A 236 1.70 4.48 -14.09
N LEU A 237 1.72 4.23 -12.78
CA LEU A 237 0.81 4.88 -11.83
C LEU A 237 0.98 6.40 -11.85
N LYS A 238 2.23 6.90 -11.91
CA LYS A 238 2.55 8.33 -12.04
C LYS A 238 2.00 8.93 -13.32
N ILE A 239 2.19 8.27 -14.46
CA ILE A 239 1.66 8.75 -15.75
C ILE A 239 0.13 8.72 -15.75
N ALA A 240 -0.48 7.76 -15.05
CA ALA A 240 -1.92 7.70 -14.85
C ALA A 240 -2.48 8.76 -13.88
N GLY A 241 -1.64 9.68 -13.40
CA GLY A 241 -2.06 10.81 -12.56
C GLY A 241 -2.08 10.52 -11.06
N MET A 242 -1.59 9.36 -10.62
CA MET A 242 -1.45 9.07 -9.19
C MET A 242 -0.22 9.77 -8.60
N THR A 243 -0.25 10.05 -7.30
CA THR A 243 0.87 10.73 -6.62
C THR A 243 2.09 9.81 -6.47
N GLY A 244 1.85 8.50 -6.35
CA GLY A 244 2.88 7.47 -6.20
C GLY A 244 2.27 6.16 -5.70
N LEU A 245 3.12 5.26 -5.19
CA LEU A 245 2.70 3.99 -4.61
C LEU A 245 3.13 3.89 -3.14
N VAL A 246 2.19 3.60 -2.25
CA VAL A 246 2.43 3.31 -0.84
C VAL A 246 2.09 1.84 -0.56
N VAL A 247 3.09 1.04 -0.24
CA VAL A 247 2.92 -0.37 0.15
C VAL A 247 3.16 -0.50 1.65
N ALA A 248 2.22 -1.09 2.36
CA ALA A 248 2.40 -1.49 3.75
C ALA A 248 2.45 -3.01 3.85
N ILE A 249 3.43 -3.54 4.58
CA ILE A 249 3.54 -4.95 4.94
C ILE A 249 3.54 -5.05 6.47
N ASP A 250 2.45 -5.54 7.05
CA ASP A 250 2.28 -5.70 8.49
C ASP A 250 2.55 -7.16 8.93
N ASN A 251 2.57 -7.39 10.24
CA ASN A 251 2.74 -8.68 10.90
C ASN A 251 4.05 -9.42 10.56
N LEU A 252 5.15 -8.68 10.43
CA LEU A 252 6.47 -9.25 10.12
C LEU A 252 7.00 -10.21 11.18
N GLU A 253 6.43 -10.25 12.40
CA GLU A 253 6.78 -11.27 13.41
C GLU A 253 6.59 -12.72 12.90
N VAL A 254 5.82 -12.93 11.83
CA VAL A 254 5.72 -14.22 11.13
C VAL A 254 7.10 -14.79 10.72
N MET A 255 8.11 -13.93 10.52
CA MET A 255 9.50 -14.30 10.23
C MET A 255 10.13 -15.17 11.34
N THR A 256 9.74 -14.92 12.59
CA THR A 256 10.26 -15.60 13.78
C THR A 256 9.33 -16.70 14.29
N GLU A 257 8.12 -16.81 13.73
CA GLU A 257 7.09 -17.72 14.21
C GLU A 257 7.16 -19.12 13.59
N ARG A 258 6.45 -20.06 14.26
CA ARG A 258 6.25 -21.43 13.82
C ARG A 258 4.81 -21.61 13.38
N SER A 259 4.62 -22.40 12.33
CA SER A 259 3.31 -22.88 11.91
C SER A 259 2.73 -23.77 13.01
N GLU A 260 1.51 -23.48 13.44
CA GLU A 260 0.79 -24.25 14.46
C GLU A 260 0.56 -25.70 14.00
N GLU A 261 0.31 -25.90 12.71
CA GLU A 261 0.05 -27.23 12.13
C GLU A 261 1.29 -28.13 12.09
N THR A 262 2.45 -27.56 11.72
CA THR A 262 3.66 -28.35 11.46
C THR A 262 4.70 -28.28 12.56
N GLY A 263 4.59 -27.31 13.48
CA GLY A 263 5.60 -26.98 14.48
C GLY A 263 6.93 -26.45 13.91
N ARG A 264 7.02 -26.29 12.58
CA ARG A 264 8.21 -25.77 11.88
C ARG A 264 8.11 -24.26 11.75
N PHE A 265 9.27 -23.61 11.65
CA PHE A 265 9.30 -22.18 11.33
C PHE A 265 8.68 -21.91 9.96
N ILE A 266 7.84 -20.88 9.87
CA ILE A 266 7.14 -20.49 8.64
C ILE A 266 8.15 -20.12 7.54
N TYR A 267 9.21 -19.42 7.95
CA TYR A 267 10.36 -19.09 7.12
C TYR A 267 11.63 -19.81 7.60
N THR A 268 12.37 -20.40 6.66
CA THR A 268 13.71 -20.92 6.96
C THR A 268 14.70 -19.78 7.13
N VAL A 269 15.85 -20.03 7.76
CA VAL A 269 16.92 -19.02 7.92
C VAL A 269 17.39 -18.45 6.57
N ASN A 270 17.41 -19.27 5.52
CA ASN A 270 17.73 -18.79 4.18
C ASN A 270 16.64 -17.86 3.63
N ASN A 271 15.36 -18.17 3.88
CA ASN A 271 14.28 -17.26 3.50
C ASN A 271 14.37 -15.93 4.25
N ILE A 272 14.77 -15.94 5.53
CA ILE A 272 15.01 -14.69 6.27
C ILE A 272 16.10 -13.87 5.61
N LYS A 273 17.25 -14.48 5.26
CA LYS A 273 18.32 -13.78 4.54
C LYS A 273 17.84 -13.18 3.22
N ASP A 274 17.04 -13.92 2.46
CA ASP A 274 16.43 -13.44 1.22
C ASP A 274 15.48 -12.25 1.45
N ILE A 275 14.67 -12.28 2.53
CA ILE A 275 13.77 -11.16 2.92
C ILE A 275 14.60 -9.93 3.30
N CYS A 276 15.60 -10.11 4.16
CA CYS A 276 16.46 -9.02 4.60
C CYS A 276 17.23 -8.40 3.42
N GLU A 277 17.73 -9.23 2.49
CA GLU A 277 18.39 -8.76 1.28
C GLU A 277 17.42 -8.00 0.37
N LEU A 278 16.17 -8.46 0.23
CA LEU A 278 15.13 -7.74 -0.52
C LEU A 278 14.88 -6.36 0.09
N PHE A 279 14.64 -6.27 1.40
CA PHE A 279 14.42 -4.97 2.05
C PHE A 279 15.65 -4.06 1.95
N ARG A 280 16.86 -4.62 2.08
CA ARG A 280 18.11 -3.87 1.91
C ARG A 280 18.22 -3.30 0.50
N GLN A 281 17.90 -4.09 -0.53
CA GLN A 281 17.88 -3.63 -1.92
C GLN A 281 16.86 -2.51 -2.14
N LEU A 282 15.65 -2.64 -1.58
CA LEU A 282 14.63 -1.58 -1.69
C LEU A 282 15.05 -0.27 -1.01
N ILE A 283 15.83 -0.33 0.07
CA ILE A 283 16.42 0.87 0.69
C ILE A 283 17.48 1.50 -0.23
N ASP A 284 18.34 0.69 -0.85
CA ASP A 284 19.38 1.17 -1.75
C ASP A 284 18.82 1.74 -3.06
N ASP A 285 17.73 1.16 -3.56
CA ASP A 285 17.06 1.56 -4.80
C ASP A 285 16.19 2.83 -4.64
N ALA A 286 16.37 3.60 -3.55
CA ALA A 286 15.57 4.78 -3.29
C ALA A 286 15.67 5.86 -4.39
N GLU A 287 16.79 5.91 -5.13
CA GLU A 287 16.97 6.81 -6.28
C GLU A 287 16.30 6.29 -7.57
N LEU A 288 15.98 4.99 -7.62
CA LEU A 288 15.36 4.35 -8.78
C LEU A 288 13.83 4.26 -8.62
N LEU A 289 13.36 4.02 -7.39
CA LEU A 289 11.96 3.84 -7.03
C LEU A 289 11.29 5.17 -6.71
N ASN A 290 11.29 6.11 -7.66
CA ASN A 290 10.72 7.43 -7.45
C ASN A 290 9.23 7.37 -7.06
N ASN A 291 8.80 8.22 -6.12
CA ASN A 291 7.43 8.27 -5.62
C ASN A 291 6.93 6.98 -4.93
N PHE A 292 7.83 6.24 -4.28
CA PHE A 292 7.52 4.98 -3.60
C PHE A 292 7.73 5.07 -2.08
N LEU A 293 6.78 4.56 -1.31
CA LEU A 293 6.91 4.40 0.13
C LEU A 293 6.61 2.96 0.52
N LEU A 294 7.56 2.32 1.19
CA LEU A 294 7.36 1.02 1.83
C LEU A 294 7.28 1.21 3.35
N ILE A 295 6.16 0.79 3.94
CA ILE A 295 5.98 0.69 5.39
C ILE A 295 6.06 -0.79 5.76
N LEU A 296 6.95 -1.11 6.69
CA LEU A 296 7.12 -2.42 7.28
C LEU A 296 6.68 -2.34 8.74
N ALA A 297 5.88 -3.29 9.22
CA ALA A 297 5.45 -3.31 10.61
C ALA A 297 5.54 -4.71 11.22
N GLY A 298 6.01 -4.78 12.46
CA GLY A 298 6.06 -6.03 13.20
C GLY A 298 6.48 -5.84 14.65
N ARG A 299 6.56 -6.93 15.40
CA ARG A 299 6.92 -6.92 16.81
C ARG A 299 8.44 -6.82 17.03
N ARG A 300 8.87 -6.59 18.27
CA ARG A 300 10.30 -6.36 18.61
C ARG A 300 11.22 -7.51 18.21
N GLU A 301 10.70 -8.73 18.16
CA GLU A 301 11.39 -9.94 17.74
C GLU A 301 11.94 -9.84 16.31
N ILE A 302 11.31 -9.06 15.41
CA ILE A 302 11.83 -8.85 14.05
C ILE A 302 13.16 -8.09 14.07
N ILE A 303 13.50 -7.42 15.17
CA ILE A 303 14.77 -6.74 15.37
C ILE A 303 15.68 -7.59 16.25
N GLU A 304 15.18 -7.97 17.42
CA GLU A 304 15.98 -8.50 18.53
C GLU A 304 16.46 -9.93 18.32
N ASP A 305 15.78 -10.72 17.48
CA ASP A 305 16.21 -12.09 17.20
C ASP A 305 17.51 -12.09 16.37
N GLU A 306 18.63 -12.41 17.03
CA GLU A 306 19.98 -12.45 16.43
C GLU A 306 20.14 -13.48 15.31
N ARG A 307 19.18 -14.41 15.14
CA ARG A 307 19.22 -15.47 14.13
C ARG A 307 18.19 -15.27 13.01
N ARG A 308 17.07 -14.61 13.28
CA ARG A 308 15.89 -14.55 12.39
C ARG A 308 15.32 -13.13 12.21
N GLY A 309 15.75 -12.17 13.01
CA GLY A 309 15.42 -10.76 12.88
C GLY A 309 16.38 -10.02 11.96
N PHE A 310 16.19 -8.71 11.83
CA PHE A 310 17.01 -7.83 11.00
C PHE A 310 18.44 -7.72 11.49
N VAL A 311 18.69 -7.84 12.81
CA VAL A 311 20.04 -7.87 13.40
C VAL A 311 20.84 -9.07 12.88
N SER A 312 20.19 -10.17 12.46
CA SER A 312 20.90 -11.33 11.89
C SER A 312 21.49 -11.07 10.49
N TYR A 313 21.25 -9.89 9.91
CA TYR A 313 21.68 -9.52 8.56
C TYR A 313 22.30 -8.12 8.54
N ASP A 314 23.62 -8.06 8.80
CA ASP A 314 24.40 -6.82 8.99
C ASP A 314 24.12 -5.75 7.95
N ALA A 315 24.02 -6.12 6.67
CA ALA A 315 23.87 -5.16 5.59
C ALA A 315 22.53 -4.40 5.64
N LEU A 316 21.44 -5.05 6.07
CA LEU A 316 20.16 -4.38 6.34
C LEU A 316 20.24 -3.60 7.65
N TRP A 317 20.76 -4.24 8.70
CA TRP A 317 20.85 -3.65 10.04
C TRP A 317 21.59 -2.31 10.04
N MET A 318 22.73 -2.23 9.35
CA MET A 318 23.54 -1.01 9.24
C MET A 318 22.79 0.19 8.64
N ARG A 319 21.78 -0.06 7.81
CA ARG A 319 20.94 0.99 7.20
C ARG A 319 19.82 1.47 8.11
N LEU A 320 19.29 0.58 8.97
CA LEU A 320 18.12 0.87 9.81
C LEU A 320 18.48 1.32 11.24
N GLN A 321 19.60 0.88 11.78
CA GLN A 321 19.93 1.01 13.22
C GLN A 321 20.07 2.45 13.74
N THR A 322 20.26 3.43 12.86
CA THR A 322 20.60 4.82 13.21
C THR A 322 19.51 5.54 14.04
N GLY A 323 18.30 4.98 14.12
CA GLY A 323 17.17 5.52 14.88
C GLY A 323 16.94 4.95 16.29
N LEU A 324 17.37 3.72 16.60
CA LEU A 324 16.96 3.01 17.84
C LEU A 324 17.84 3.26 19.06
N VAL A 325 18.95 3.97 18.91
CA VAL A 325 19.90 4.20 20.02
C VAL A 325 19.37 5.26 21.01
N GLN A 326 18.29 5.97 20.67
CA GLN A 326 17.78 7.08 21.47
C GLN A 326 16.67 6.63 22.43
N LYS A 327 16.73 7.07 23.69
CA LYS A 327 15.68 6.84 24.71
C LYS A 327 14.40 7.65 24.50
N LYS A 328 14.42 8.64 23.61
CA LYS A 328 13.26 9.49 23.31
C LYS A 328 12.70 9.10 21.95
N PHE A 329 11.39 9.20 21.80
CA PHE A 329 10.72 8.98 20.53
C PHE A 329 11.32 9.86 19.41
N ASN A 330 11.83 9.22 18.36
CA ASN A 330 12.39 9.88 17.20
C ASN A 330 11.47 9.72 15.99
N ARG A 331 10.65 10.74 15.74
CA ARG A 331 9.71 10.83 14.60
C ARG A 331 10.35 10.72 13.22
N LEU A 332 11.65 11.02 13.07
CA LEU A 332 12.36 11.00 11.78
C LEU A 332 13.09 9.68 11.54
N ALA A 333 13.20 8.81 12.54
CA ALA A 333 13.89 7.53 12.43
C ALA A 333 13.31 6.68 11.30
N ASP A 334 14.17 5.94 10.60
CA ASP A 334 13.72 4.96 9.61
C ASP A 334 13.12 3.73 10.27
N MET A 335 13.55 3.45 11.49
CA MET A 335 12.95 2.48 12.38
C MET A 335 12.31 3.22 13.56
N VAL A 336 10.99 3.26 13.56
CA VAL A 336 10.14 4.01 14.48
C VAL A 336 9.70 3.07 15.61
N ASP A 337 10.15 3.37 16.83
CA ASP A 337 9.72 2.66 18.04
C ASP A 337 8.33 3.17 18.46
N ILE A 338 7.32 2.31 18.30
CA ILE A 338 5.92 2.60 18.60
C ILE A 338 5.63 2.53 20.10
N ASP A 339 6.42 1.80 20.88
CA ASP A 339 6.26 1.82 22.34
C ASP A 339 6.75 3.17 22.89
N ALA A 340 7.90 3.66 22.39
CA ALA A 340 8.39 5.01 22.70
C ALA A 340 7.42 6.11 22.22
N HIS A 341 6.74 5.90 21.08
CA HIS A 341 5.66 6.78 20.62
C HIS A 341 4.49 6.82 21.61
N LEU A 342 4.04 5.67 22.12
CA LEU A 342 2.98 5.61 23.12
C LEU A 342 3.40 6.30 24.43
N GLU A 343 4.62 6.05 24.92
CA GLU A 343 5.15 6.72 26.11
C GLU A 343 5.21 8.24 25.93
N ALA A 344 5.62 8.71 24.75
CA ALA A 344 5.68 10.13 24.42
C ALA A 344 4.30 10.80 24.32
N ASN A 345 3.22 10.03 24.12
CA ASN A 345 1.84 10.53 24.22
C ASN A 345 1.33 10.62 25.67
N GLY A 346 2.12 10.18 26.66
CA GLY A 346 1.78 10.24 28.08
C GLY A 346 1.22 8.93 28.63
N GLN A 347 1.42 8.70 29.93
CA GLN A 347 1.00 7.48 30.63
C GLN A 347 -0.52 7.32 30.67
N ASP A 348 -1.27 8.42 30.59
CA ASP A 348 -2.74 8.46 30.55
C ASP A 348 -3.31 8.26 29.13
N PHE A 349 -2.46 8.10 28.10
CA PHE A 349 -2.90 8.00 26.72
C PHE A 349 -3.91 6.87 26.47
N PRO A 350 -3.74 5.63 26.99
CA PRO A 350 -4.76 4.58 26.87
C PRO A 350 -6.13 4.98 27.42
N ASP A 351 -6.18 5.66 28.57
CA ASP A 351 -7.42 6.13 29.18
C ASP A 351 -8.07 7.26 28.35
N ARG A 352 -7.25 8.14 27.75
CA ARG A 352 -7.72 9.17 26.81
C ARG A 352 -8.32 8.55 25.54
N VAL A 353 -7.68 7.52 24.99
CA VAL A 353 -8.21 6.76 23.83
C VAL A 353 -9.54 6.10 24.19
N GLN A 354 -9.65 5.48 25.37
CA GLN A 354 -10.90 4.89 25.86
C GLN A 354 -12.03 5.93 25.92
N THR A 355 -11.74 7.07 26.55
CA THR A 355 -12.71 8.15 26.76
C THR A 355 -13.18 8.71 25.42
N HIS A 356 -12.25 8.96 24.50
CA HIS A 356 -12.53 9.45 23.15
C HIS A 356 -13.41 8.48 22.37
N LEU A 357 -13.07 7.18 22.36
CA LEU A 357 -13.84 6.17 21.63
C LEU A 357 -15.26 6.04 22.19
N ARG A 358 -15.44 6.09 23.51
CA ARG A 358 -16.78 6.09 24.13
C ARG A 358 -17.62 7.29 23.72
N GLN A 359 -17.03 8.48 23.74
CA GLN A 359 -17.70 9.72 23.33
C GLN A 359 -18.07 9.66 21.85
N LEU A 360 -17.15 9.22 21.00
CA LEU A 360 -17.36 9.06 19.56
C LEU A 360 -18.55 8.15 19.28
N LEU A 361 -18.55 6.93 19.83
CA LEU A 361 -19.64 5.96 19.62
C LEU A 361 -20.98 6.47 20.15
N THR A 362 -20.99 7.13 21.31
CA THR A 362 -22.21 7.74 21.87
C THR A 362 -22.75 8.85 20.96
N ASN A 363 -21.88 9.71 20.45
CA ASN A 363 -22.24 10.78 19.51
C ASN A 363 -22.77 10.23 18.17
N MET A 364 -22.36 9.02 17.80
CA MET A 364 -22.86 8.30 16.63
C MET A 364 -24.19 7.57 16.90
N GLY A 365 -24.75 7.66 18.12
CA GLY A 365 -26.02 7.06 18.49
C GLY A 365 -25.92 5.60 18.97
N VAL A 366 -24.70 5.09 19.21
CA VAL A 366 -24.50 3.75 19.77
C VAL A 366 -24.83 3.78 21.26
N ASN A 367 -25.84 3.00 21.68
CA ASN A 367 -26.21 2.87 23.08
C ASN A 367 -25.25 1.89 23.79
N LEU A 368 -24.15 2.42 24.33
CA LEU A 368 -23.15 1.63 25.06
C LEU A 368 -23.74 1.07 26.37
N GLN A 369 -23.71 -0.26 26.52
CA GLN A 369 -24.21 -0.97 27.70
C GLN A 369 -23.07 -1.71 28.40
N TYR A 370 -22.91 -1.47 29.69
CA TYR A 370 -21.95 -2.24 30.48
C TYR A 370 -22.50 -3.65 30.74
N ILE A 371 -21.91 -4.65 30.08
CA ILE A 371 -22.27 -6.08 30.22
C ILE A 371 -21.22 -6.89 31.00
N GLY A 372 -20.22 -6.23 31.57
CA GLY A 372 -19.03 -6.85 32.17
C GLY A 372 -17.85 -6.91 31.21
N PHE A 373 -16.67 -7.22 31.76
CA PHE A 373 -15.45 -7.43 30.97
C PHE A 373 -15.21 -8.93 30.76
N PRO A 374 -14.57 -9.36 29.67
CA PRO A 374 -14.10 -10.73 29.48
C PRO A 374 -13.25 -11.19 30.67
N ASP A 375 -13.35 -12.47 31.03
CA ASP A 375 -12.79 -13.04 32.26
C ASP A 375 -11.25 -12.97 32.35
N ASP A 376 -10.53 -12.68 31.24
CA ASP A 376 -9.10 -12.38 31.27
C ASP A 376 -8.65 -11.42 30.15
N LEU A 377 -8.38 -10.17 30.52
CA LEU A 377 -7.73 -9.16 29.64
C LEU A 377 -6.25 -8.94 30.01
N SER A 378 -5.68 -9.71 30.94
CA SER A 378 -4.33 -9.49 31.48
C SER A 378 -3.21 -9.73 30.45
N GLN A 379 -3.51 -10.54 29.42
CA GLN A 379 -2.60 -10.86 28.32
C GLN A 379 -2.46 -9.73 27.28
N TYR A 380 -3.34 -8.73 27.29
CA TYR A 380 -3.31 -7.63 26.32
C TYR A 380 -2.57 -6.41 26.88
N SER A 381 -1.92 -5.65 26.00
CA SER A 381 -1.38 -4.34 26.37
C SER A 381 -2.49 -3.39 26.82
N ASP A 382 -2.14 -2.43 27.66
CA ASP A 382 -3.10 -1.50 28.26
C ASP A 382 -3.93 -0.76 27.19
N LEU A 383 -3.28 -0.27 26.13
CA LEU A 383 -3.98 0.35 25.00
C LEU A 383 -5.02 -0.57 24.36
N ARG A 384 -4.64 -1.80 24.01
CA ARG A 384 -5.55 -2.75 23.37
C ARG A 384 -6.70 -3.14 24.30
N LYS A 385 -6.38 -3.37 25.57
CA LYS A 385 -7.38 -3.62 26.63
C LYS A 385 -8.40 -2.50 26.67
N ARG A 386 -7.98 -1.22 26.69
CA ARG A 386 -8.89 -0.07 26.72
C ARG A 386 -9.81 0.01 25.52
N VAL A 387 -9.33 -0.33 24.32
CA VAL A 387 -10.17 -0.40 23.11
C VAL A 387 -11.19 -1.54 23.23
N MET A 388 -10.75 -2.74 23.63
CA MET A 388 -11.63 -3.91 23.80
C MET A 388 -12.72 -3.67 24.85
N GLU A 389 -12.38 -3.01 25.97
CA GLU A 389 -13.33 -2.61 27.02
C GLU A 389 -14.48 -1.75 26.47
N VAL A 390 -14.21 -0.88 25.48
CA VAL A 390 -15.27 -0.09 24.83
C VAL A 390 -16.03 -0.94 23.81
N GLY A 391 -15.34 -1.77 23.04
CA GLY A 391 -15.95 -2.66 22.06
C GLY A 391 -16.97 -3.62 22.68
N THR A 392 -16.69 -4.17 23.87
CA THR A 392 -17.62 -5.06 24.59
C THR A 392 -18.87 -4.34 25.08
N MET A 393 -18.83 -3.01 25.24
CA MET A 393 -20.00 -2.21 25.59
C MET A 393 -20.95 -1.98 24.40
N ILE A 394 -20.51 -2.23 23.17
CA ILE A 394 -21.38 -2.12 21.99
C ILE A 394 -22.37 -3.29 22.01
N PRO A 395 -23.70 -3.05 21.96
CA PRO A 395 -24.68 -4.14 21.92
C PRO A 395 -24.46 -5.05 20.70
N LYS A 396 -24.74 -6.36 20.83
CA LYS A 396 -24.85 -7.22 19.65
C LYS A 396 -26.13 -6.82 18.90
N VAL A 397 -26.02 -6.61 17.60
CA VAL A 397 -27.20 -6.51 16.73
C VAL A 397 -27.80 -7.92 16.68
N GLY A 398 -29.08 -8.04 17.02
CA GLY A 398 -29.79 -9.31 17.11
C GLY A 398 -30.32 -9.81 15.77
#